data_AF-A0A497BSS0-F1
#
_entry.id   AF-A0A497BSS0-F1
#
_cell.length_a   1.000
_cell.length_b   1.000
_cell.length_c   1.000
_cell.angle_alpha   90.00
_cell.angle_beta   90.00
_cell.angle_gamma   90.00
#
_symmetry.space_group_name_H-M   'P 1'
#
loop_
_entity.id
_entity.type
_entity.pdbx_description
1 polymer ?
#
loop_
_entity_poly.entity_id
_entity_poly.type
_entity_poly.pdbx_seq_one_letter_code
_entity_poly.pdbx_strand_id
1 'polypeptide(L)' 'MRAQFRGRYGPPGGGIKGYPLDRLYEEVAYIAYYFHWPRREILEMEHQERQRWVEEIGGINRRLSEG' A
#
# COMPACT_ATOMS: atom_id res chain seq x y z
N MET A 1 -3.07 -4.21 15.57
CA MET A 1 -3.92 -3.32 14.72
C MET A 1 -4.28 -4.06 13.45
N ARG A 2 -5.57 -4.27 13.16
CA ARG A 2 -6.01 -5.01 11.96
C ARG A 2 -6.10 -4.05 10.78
N ALA A 3 -5.06 -3.95 9.96
CA ALA A 3 -5.13 -3.30 8.66
C ALA A 3 -5.96 -4.17 7.72
N GLN A 4 -7.28 -3.93 7.71
CA GLN A 4 -8.19 -4.53 6.76
C GLN A 4 -7.99 -3.83 5.40
N PHE A 5 -7.08 -4.34 4.56
CA PHE A 5 -7.06 -4.04 3.13
C PHE A 5 -8.31 -4.70 2.49
N ARG A 6 -9.50 -4.20 2.79
CA ARG A 6 -10.75 -4.68 2.21
C ARG A 6 -10.93 -4.01 0.84
N GLY A 7 -10.65 -4.76 -0.21
CA GLY A 7 -10.99 -4.38 -1.57
C GLY A 7 -12.49 -4.09 -1.70
N ARG A 8 -12.83 -2.84 -1.97
CA ARG A 8 -14.10 -2.43 -2.58
C ARG A 8 -13.98 -0.98 -3.01
N TYR A 9 -13.58 -0.73 -4.25
CA TYR A 9 -14.00 0.42 -5.06
C TYR A 9 -13.52 0.19 -6.50
N GLY A 10 -14.38 -0.40 -7.32
CA GLY A 10 -14.25 -0.33 -8.78
C GLY A 10 -15.29 0.68 -9.27
N PRO A 11 -14.91 1.76 -9.98
CA PRO A 11 -15.89 2.68 -10.53
C PRO A 11 -16.64 2.00 -11.70
N PRO A 12 -17.96 2.23 -11.86
CA PRO A 12 -18.67 1.80 -13.04
C PRO A 12 -18.38 2.78 -14.17
N GLY A 13 -17.83 2.30 -15.29
CA GLY A 13 -17.77 3.08 -16.54
C GLY A 13 -16.36 3.33 -17.05
N GLY A 14 -16.19 3.10 -18.35
CA GLY A 14 -14.92 3.20 -19.06
C GLY A 14 -14.29 4.60 -19.00
N GLY A 15 -13.09 4.64 -18.44
CA GLY A 15 -12.11 5.70 -18.54
C GLY A 15 -10.78 5.04 -18.21
N ILE A 16 -9.72 5.35 -18.97
CA ILE A 16 -8.32 4.92 -18.78
C ILE A 16 -8.08 4.31 -17.39
N LYS A 17 -7.66 3.03 -17.34
CA LYS A 17 -7.33 2.27 -16.10
C LYS A 17 -6.15 2.95 -15.37
N GLY A 18 -6.38 4.13 -14.82
CA GLY A 18 -5.51 4.81 -13.91
C GLY A 18 -5.57 4.10 -12.57
N TYR A 19 -4.42 3.96 -11.96
CA TYR A 19 -4.35 3.52 -10.58
C TYR A 19 -5.16 4.49 -9.70
N PRO A 20 -6.06 4.03 -8.81
CA PRO A 20 -6.81 4.93 -7.95
C PRO A 20 -5.84 5.76 -7.13
N LEU A 21 -5.86 7.08 -7.29
CA LEU A 21 -4.93 7.98 -6.63
C LEU A 21 -4.97 7.82 -5.10
N ASP A 22 -6.17 7.55 -4.56
CA ASP A 22 -6.38 7.29 -3.14
C ASP A 22 -5.56 6.08 -2.65
N ARG A 23 -5.51 5.00 -3.44
CA ARG A 23 -4.74 3.79 -3.10
C ARG A 23 -3.23 4.06 -3.10
N LEU A 24 -2.74 4.95 -3.96
CA LEU A 24 -1.33 5.33 -3.97
C LEU A 24 -0.93 6.04 -2.68
N TYR A 25 -1.75 6.99 -2.22
CA TYR A 25 -1.49 7.71 -0.98
C TYR A 25 -1.50 6.78 0.23
N GLU A 26 -2.44 5.83 0.28
CA GLU A 26 -2.51 4.82 1.35
C GLU A 26 -1.23 3.97 1.41
N GLU A 27 -0.75 3.49 0.27
CA GLU A 27 0.46 2.64 0.20
C GLU A 27 1.71 3.40 0.59
N VAL A 28 1.85 4.64 0.10
CA VAL A 28 2.97 5.51 0.43
C VAL A 28 2.98 5.84 1.93
N ALA A 29 1.82 6.16 2.50
CA ALA A 29 1.69 6.42 3.94
C ALA A 29 2.01 5.18 4.77
N TYR A 30 1.54 4.01 4.35
CA TYR A 30 1.78 2.74 5.04
C TYR A 30 3.29 2.39 5.06
N ILE A 31 3.96 2.46 3.91
CA ILE A 31 5.41 2.20 3.82
C ILE A 31 6.19 3.23 4.64
N ALA A 32 5.88 4.52 4.49
CA ALA A 32 6.55 5.60 5.23
C ALA A 32 6.37 5.47 6.75
N TYR A 33 5.23 4.98 7.22
CA TYR A 33 4.97 4.77 8.64
C TYR A 33 5.85 3.68 9.25
N TYR A 34 6.08 2.56 8.54
CA TYR A 34 6.84 1.42 9.09
C TYR A 34 8.34 1.50 8.84
N PHE A 35 8.78 2.01 7.68
CA PHE A 35 10.20 2.07 7.34
C PHE A 35 10.80 3.47 7.46
N HIS A 36 9.97 4.50 7.71
CA HIS A 36 10.40 5.89 7.83
C HIS A 36 11.16 6.41 6.60
N TRP A 37 10.98 5.76 5.46
CA TRP A 37 11.52 6.22 4.20
C TRP A 37 10.84 7.50 3.74
N PRO A 38 11.58 8.42 3.11
CA PRO A 38 11.00 9.66 2.62
C PRO A 38 9.98 9.34 1.52
N ARG A 39 8.86 10.07 1.55
CA ARG A 39 7.77 9.97 0.56
C ARG A 39 8.26 9.94 -0.89
N ARG A 40 9.31 10.71 -1.18
CA ARG A 40 9.90 10.82 -2.51
C ARG A 40 10.42 9.48 -3.03
N GLU A 41 11.23 8.78 -2.24
CA GLU A 41 11.80 7.48 -2.63
C GLU A 41 10.69 6.45 -2.90
N ILE A 42 9.65 6.46 -2.09
CA ILE A 42 8.51 5.54 -2.24
C ILE A 42 7.70 5.84 -3.52
N LEU A 43 7.56 7.12 -3.88
CA LEU A 43 6.90 7.53 -5.12
C LEU A 43 7.72 7.23 -6.36
N GLU A 44 9.05 7.18 -6.25
CA GLU A 44 9.96 6.81 -7.33
C GLU A 44 9.99 5.28 -7.59
N MET A 45 9.51 4.46 -6.65
CA MET A 45 9.39 3.01 -6.84
C MET A 45 8.37 2.64 -7.90
N GLU A 46 8.63 1.50 -8.56
CA GLU A 46 7.65 0.88 -9.44
C GLU A 46 6.41 0.43 -8.65
N HIS A 47 5.26 0.40 -9.33
CA HIS A 47 4.01 0.01 -8.68
C HIS A 47 4.11 -1.38 -8.02
N GLN A 48 4.71 -2.35 -8.71
CA GLN A 48 4.88 -3.72 -8.20
C GLN A 48 5.80 -3.78 -6.98
N GLU A 49 6.82 -2.91 -6.95
CA GLU A 49 7.74 -2.83 -5.83
C GLU A 49 7.05 -2.31 -4.58
N ARG A 50 6.24 -1.25 -4.69
CA ARG A 50 5.42 -0.78 -3.56
C ARG A 50 4.46 -1.85 -3.04
N GLN A 51 3.79 -2.59 -3.92
CA GLN A 51 2.89 -3.68 -3.50
C GLN A 51 3.64 -4.72 -2.68
N ARG A 52 4.83 -5.12 -3.13
CA ARG A 52 5.67 -6.09 -2.40
C ARG A 52 6.01 -5.60 -1.00
N TRP A 53 6.41 -4.33 -0.85
CA TRP A 53 6.71 -3.78 0.47
C TRP A 53 5.50 -3.76 1.39
N VAL A 54 4.31 -3.43 0.88
CA VAL A 54 3.06 -3.49 1.64
C VAL A 54 2.77 -4.91 2.14
N GLU A 55 2.98 -5.93 1.29
CA GLU A 55 2.82 -7.34 1.65
C GLU A 55 3.80 -7.78 2.74
N GLU A 56 5.09 -7.44 2.61
CA GLU A 56 6.12 -7.79 3.59
C GLU A 56 5.85 -7.17 4.98
N ILE A 57 5.48 -5.88 5.02
CA ILE A 57 5.09 -5.19 6.25
C ILE A 57 3.87 -5.89 6.88
N GLY A 58 2.87 -6.25 6.05
CA GLY A 58 1.71 -7.01 6.50
C GLY A 58 2.08 -8.37 7.10
N GLY A 59 3.04 -9.08 6.49
CA GLY A 59 3.57 -10.34 6.98
C GLY A 59 4.30 -10.21 8.32
N ILE A 60 5.14 -9.18 8.48
CA ILE A 60 5.82 -8.86 9.75
C ILE A 60 4.81 -8.60 10.86
N ASN A 61 3.83 -7.72 10.61
CA ASN A 61 2.81 -7.36 11.59
C ASN A 61 1.97 -8.56 12.03
N ARG A 62 1.65 -9.48 11.12
CA ARG A 62 0.92 -10.70 11.45
C ARG A 62 1.73 -11.57 12.40
N ARG A 63 3.00 -11.83 12.08
CA ARG A 63 3.90 -12.61 12.95
C ARG A 63 4.07 -11.98 14.33
N LEU A 64 4.20 -10.66 14.40
CA LEU A 64 4.32 -9.93 15.68
C LEU A 64 3.04 -9.94 16.51
N SER A 65 1.87 -10.04 15.87
CA SER A 65 0.57 -10.05 16.57
C SER A 65 0.13 -11.44 17.03
N GLU A 66 0.75 -12.50 16.51
CA GLU A 66 0.47 -13.90 16.84
C GLU A 66 1.40 -14.48 17.92
N GLY A 67 2.43 -13.72 18.33
CA GLY A 67 3.28 -14.01 19.49
C GLY A 67 2.85 -13.23 20.73
#